data_AF-A0A4X2LM21-F1
#
_entry.id   AF-A0A4X2LM21-F1
#
_cell.length_a   1.000
_cell.length_b   1.000
_cell.length_c   1.000
_cell.angle_alpha   90.00
_cell.angle_beta   90.00
_cell.angle_gamma   90.00
#
_symmetry.space_group_name_H-M   'P 1'
#
loop_
_entity.id
_entity.type
_entity.pdbx_description
1 polymer ?
#
loop_
_entity_poly.entity_id
_entity_poly.type
_entity_poly.pdbx_seq_one_letter_code
_entity_poly.pdbx_strand_id
1 'polypeptide(L)'
;MSSCSSKEHPVSHSLKDWLFFKSPSGEYRLPFHDIPVYTVKNVFHMVMEVTRWTKAKMEIITKDPLNPIKQNVKKGKLHYIANFFPHKGYIWNYGAIPQTWKNPGHNDQHTSCCGDNHPIDACKIVSKICSRGEVIKVKVLGILVTTDEGETDWKVIAINVDDPDAANYNDIRNKIILLKFKKKKNSGHMPCSEISGSKSKF
;
A
#
# COMPACT_ATOMS: atom_id res chain seq x y z
N MET A 1 -5.13 -23.52 11.34
CA MET A 1 -5.39 -22.08 11.55
C MET A 1 -4.04 -21.38 11.50
N SER A 2 -3.75 -20.63 10.43
CA SER A 2 -2.44 -20.01 10.22
C SER A 2 -2.39 -18.65 10.92
N SER A 3 -2.28 -18.63 12.24
CA SER A 3 -2.06 -17.39 12.98
C SER A 3 -0.57 -17.05 12.93
N CYS A 4 -0.15 -16.26 11.94
CA CYS A 4 1.21 -15.72 11.93
C CYS A 4 1.28 -14.56 12.94
N SER A 5 2.25 -14.60 13.85
CA SER A 5 2.42 -13.53 14.85
C SER A 5 3.71 -12.76 14.60
N SER A 6 3.64 -11.44 14.64
CA SER A 6 4.80 -10.56 14.75
C SER A 6 4.89 -10.07 16.20
N LYS A 7 6.08 -10.09 16.81
CA LYS A 7 6.29 -9.38 18.09
C LYS A 7 6.37 -7.89 17.79
N GLU A 8 5.54 -7.09 18.45
CA GLU A 8 5.53 -5.65 18.29
C GLU A 8 6.85 -5.07 18.81
N HIS A 9 7.55 -4.37 17.92
CA HIS A 9 8.56 -3.40 18.30
C HIS A 9 8.09 -2.05 17.76
N PRO A 10 8.10 -0.98 18.59
CA PRO A 10 7.97 0.39 18.09
C PRO A 10 8.89 0.56 16.89
N VAL A 11 8.50 1.33 15.87
CA VAL A 11 9.39 1.62 14.75
C VAL A 11 10.67 2.22 15.33
N SER A 12 11.76 1.46 15.30
CA SER A 12 13.04 2.01 15.69
C SER A 12 13.49 2.86 14.50
N HIS A 13 13.84 4.12 14.76
CA HIS A 13 14.33 5.04 13.73
C HIS A 13 15.76 4.67 13.30
N SER A 14 15.93 3.41 12.89
CA SER A 14 17.20 2.72 12.68
C SER A 14 17.15 1.91 11.38
N LEU A 15 18.28 1.86 10.68
CA LEU A 15 18.45 1.02 9.49
C LEU A 15 18.37 -0.50 9.80
N LYS A 16 18.43 -0.87 11.08
CA LYS A 16 18.35 -2.25 11.56
C LYS A 16 16.95 -2.65 12.02
N ASP A 17 15.94 -1.80 11.80
CA ASP A 17 14.56 -2.09 12.21
C ASP A 17 13.89 -3.06 11.23
N TRP A 18 14.10 -4.35 11.46
CA TRP A 18 13.61 -5.42 10.60
C TRP A 18 12.53 -6.21 11.31
N LEU A 19 11.38 -6.37 10.67
CA LEU A 19 10.31 -7.18 11.20
C LEU A 19 10.18 -8.48 10.39
N PHE A 20 10.42 -9.60 11.05
CA PHE A 20 10.24 -10.94 10.50
C PHE A 20 8.95 -11.57 11.02
N PHE A 21 8.41 -12.51 10.24
CA PHE A 21 7.18 -13.23 10.54
C PHE A 21 7.51 -14.64 11.02
N LYS A 22 6.77 -15.10 12.04
CA LYS A 22 6.88 -16.46 12.56
C LYS A 22 5.52 -17.11 12.77
N SER A 23 5.46 -18.42 12.57
CA SER A 23 4.32 -19.24 12.98
C SER A 23 4.23 -19.32 14.52
N PRO A 24 3.13 -19.84 15.09
CA PRO A 24 3.03 -20.10 16.53
C PRO A 24 4.08 -21.10 17.04
N SER A 25 4.54 -22.01 16.18
CA SER A 25 5.62 -22.95 16.48
C SER A 25 7.01 -22.32 16.43
N GLY A 26 7.13 -21.04 16.04
CA GLY A 26 8.39 -20.29 16.00
C GLY A 26 9.16 -20.38 14.68
N GLU A 27 8.64 -21.09 13.68
CA GLU A 27 9.23 -21.18 12.35
C GLU A 27 9.08 -19.86 11.59
N TYR A 28 10.12 -19.43 10.86
CA TYR A 28 10.01 -18.26 10.00
C TYR A 28 9.01 -18.49 8.87
N ARG A 29 8.30 -17.41 8.53
CA ARG A 29 7.35 -17.37 7.40
C ARG A 29 7.67 -16.17 6.53
N LEU A 30 7.56 -16.36 5.22
CA LEU A 30 7.73 -15.29 4.25
C LEU A 30 6.40 -14.53 4.11
N PRO A 31 6.29 -13.26 4.52
CA PRO A 31 5.02 -12.54 4.41
C PRO A 31 4.57 -12.33 2.97
N PHE A 32 5.51 -12.35 2.01
CA PHE A 32 5.18 -12.30 0.59
C PHE A 32 4.61 -13.63 0.08
N HIS A 33 5.17 -14.77 0.49
CA HIS A 33 4.93 -16.05 -0.18
C HIS A 33 4.14 -17.08 0.65
N ASP A 34 4.32 -17.13 1.96
CA ASP A 34 3.80 -18.21 2.81
C ASP A 34 2.42 -17.90 3.42
N ILE A 35 2.03 -16.62 3.47
CA ILE A 35 0.71 -16.21 3.95
C ILE A 35 -0.28 -16.39 2.79
N PRO A 36 -1.33 -17.23 2.93
CA PRO A 36 -2.28 -17.45 1.85
C PRO A 36 -2.98 -16.16 1.43
N VAL A 37 -3.17 -15.93 0.13
CA VAL A 37 -3.94 -14.76 -0.34
C VAL A 37 -5.38 -14.76 0.18
N TYR A 38 -6.03 -15.93 0.24
CA TYR A 38 -7.42 -16.10 0.69
C TYR A 38 -7.50 -16.78 2.05
N THR A 39 -8.47 -16.37 2.87
CA THR A 39 -8.88 -17.12 4.07
C THR A 39 -10.05 -18.04 3.74
N VAL A 40 -11.01 -17.49 3.01
CA VAL A 40 -12.19 -18.11 2.40
C VAL A 40 -12.52 -17.33 1.13
N LYS A 41 -13.53 -17.76 0.37
CA LYS A 41 -13.95 -17.06 -0.86
C LYS A 41 -14.23 -15.57 -0.58
N ASN A 42 -13.62 -14.68 -1.37
CA ASN A 42 -13.74 -13.22 -1.30
C ASN A 42 -13.30 -12.56 0.03
N VAL A 43 -12.56 -13.29 0.88
CA VAL A 43 -11.91 -12.73 2.07
C VAL A 43 -10.41 -12.97 1.95
N PHE A 44 -9.66 -11.89 2.01
CA PHE A 44 -8.23 -11.88 1.74
C PHE A 44 -7.45 -11.71 3.04
N HIS A 45 -6.25 -12.28 3.10
CA HIS A 45 -5.28 -11.80 4.08
C HIS A 45 -4.68 -10.48 3.60
N MET A 46 -4.38 -9.60 4.53
CA MET A 46 -3.61 -8.37 4.30
C MET A 46 -2.51 -8.31 5.36
N VAL A 47 -1.28 -8.09 4.91
CA VAL A 47 -0.11 -7.90 5.77
C VAL A 47 0.06 -6.41 6.02
N MET A 48 -0.02 -5.99 7.28
CA MET A 48 0.07 -4.59 7.66
C MET A 48 1.52 -4.10 7.66
N GLU A 49 1.82 -3.05 6.90
CA GLU A 49 3.18 -2.48 6.81
C GLU A 49 3.27 -1.15 7.56
N VAL A 50 2.28 -0.25 7.36
CA VAL A 50 2.28 1.09 7.94
C VAL A 50 0.99 1.35 8.72
N THR A 51 1.18 1.67 10.00
CA THR A 51 0.11 2.09 10.90
C THR A 51 -0.42 3.47 10.53
N ARG A 52 -1.75 3.67 10.56
CA ARG A 52 -2.38 4.97 10.26
C ARG A 52 -1.78 6.11 11.09
N TRP A 53 -1.63 7.28 10.48
CA TRP A 53 -1.07 8.53 11.00
C TRP A 53 0.43 8.50 11.36
N THR A 54 1.12 7.42 10.98
CA THR A 54 2.59 7.36 11.01
C THR A 54 3.18 7.80 9.66
N LYS A 55 4.49 8.06 9.63
CA LYS A 55 5.19 8.60 8.44
C LYS A 55 6.24 7.68 7.85
N ALA A 56 6.73 6.70 8.61
CA ALA A 56 7.79 5.82 8.15
C ALA A 56 7.26 5.00 6.97
N LYS A 57 7.93 5.10 5.80
CA LYS A 57 7.60 4.26 4.66
C LYS A 57 8.18 2.87 4.93
N MET A 58 7.36 1.99 5.48
CA MET A 58 7.69 0.59 5.73
C MET A 58 7.13 -0.25 4.58
N GLU A 59 7.88 -1.25 4.14
CA GLU A 59 7.47 -2.15 3.06
C GLU A 59 8.05 -3.56 3.27
N ILE A 60 7.36 -4.58 2.74
CA ILE A 60 7.90 -5.92 2.54
C ILE A 60 9.03 -5.83 1.51
N ILE A 61 10.25 -6.19 1.92
CA ILE A 61 11.40 -6.16 1.02
C ILE A 61 11.45 -7.43 0.18
N THR A 62 11.02 -7.32 -1.08
CA THR A 62 10.85 -8.46 -1.99
C THR A 62 12.16 -9.18 -2.35
N LYS A 63 13.29 -8.48 -2.28
CA LYS A 63 14.62 -9.01 -2.66
C LYS A 63 15.40 -9.63 -1.50
N ASP A 64 15.03 -9.33 -0.26
CA ASP A 64 15.75 -9.83 0.91
C ASP A 64 15.25 -11.21 1.34
N PRO A 65 16.13 -12.10 1.83
CA PRO A 65 15.72 -13.37 2.40
C PRO A 65 14.67 -13.20 3.50
N LEU A 66 13.66 -14.07 3.48
CA LEU A 66 12.51 -14.05 4.39
C LEU A 66 11.56 -12.85 4.25
N ASN A 67 11.78 -11.97 3.26
CA ASN A 67 10.97 -10.79 2.96
C ASN A 67 10.52 -9.99 4.20
N PRO A 68 11.43 -9.55 5.09
CA PRO A 68 11.04 -8.77 6.25
C PRO A 68 10.39 -7.45 5.84
N ILE A 69 9.61 -6.88 6.75
CA ILE A 69 9.19 -5.48 6.64
C ILE A 69 10.34 -4.60 7.14
N LYS A 70 10.80 -3.66 6.31
CA LYS A 70 11.84 -2.67 6.64
C LYS A 70 11.42 -1.28 6.19
N GLN A 71 12.03 -0.25 6.78
CA GLN A 71 11.84 1.12 6.31
C GLN A 71 12.63 1.35 5.02
N ASN A 72 12.00 1.91 4.00
CA ASN A 72 12.70 2.29 2.77
C ASN A 72 13.83 3.27 3.08
N VAL A 73 14.93 3.15 2.32
CA VAL A 73 16.05 4.08 2.37
C VAL A 73 16.12 4.84 1.06
N LYS A 74 16.00 6.18 1.12
CA LYS A 74 16.14 7.06 -0.05
C LYS A 74 17.37 7.94 0.15
N LYS A 75 18.34 7.86 -0.78
CA LYS A 75 19.62 8.60 -0.70
C LYS A 75 20.37 8.38 0.63
N GLY A 76 20.43 7.13 1.09
CA GLY A 76 21.12 6.74 2.33
C GLY A 76 20.41 7.13 3.63
N LYS A 77 19.22 7.74 3.56
CA LYS A 77 18.44 8.15 4.74
C LYS A 77 17.12 7.39 4.81
N LEU A 78 16.66 7.13 6.03
CA LEU A 78 15.34 6.55 6.30
C LEU A 78 14.24 7.42 5.66
N HIS A 79 13.35 6.81 4.90
CA HIS A 79 12.34 7.52 4.13
C HIS A 79 11.07 7.74 4.96
N TYR A 80 10.68 8.99 5.09
CA TYR A 80 9.42 9.40 5.70
C TYR A 80 8.57 10.14 4.68
N ILE A 81 7.28 9.83 4.64
CA ILE A 81 6.35 10.58 3.81
C ILE A 81 6.06 11.96 4.43
N ALA A 82 5.77 12.93 3.57
CA ALA A 82 5.38 14.26 4.01
C ALA A 82 3.98 14.27 4.64
N ASN A 83 3.74 15.24 5.52
CA ASN A 83 2.37 15.60 5.87
C ASN A 83 1.81 16.48 4.76
N PHE A 84 0.59 16.18 4.31
CA PHE A 84 -0.14 17.02 3.37
C PHE A 84 -1.37 17.56 4.09
N PHE A 85 -1.35 18.83 4.48
CA PHE A 85 -2.46 19.46 5.19
C PHE A 85 -3.80 19.24 4.47
N PRO A 86 -4.88 18.83 5.17
CA PRO A 86 -5.04 18.72 6.64
C PRO A 86 -4.61 17.36 7.23
N HIS A 87 -3.97 16.50 6.44
CA HIS A 87 -3.65 15.13 6.80
C HIS A 87 -2.26 14.97 7.43
N LYS A 88 -2.15 13.96 8.30
CA LYS A 88 -0.91 13.55 8.96
C LYS A 88 -0.53 12.15 8.53
N GLY A 89 0.65 12.00 7.93
CA GLY A 89 1.19 10.71 7.50
C GLY A 89 0.22 9.91 6.63
N TYR A 90 0.23 8.59 6.80
CA TYR A 90 -0.69 7.70 6.10
C TYR A 90 -2.10 7.86 6.68
N ILE A 91 -3.07 8.25 5.85
CA ILE A 91 -4.46 8.46 6.32
C ILE A 91 -5.25 7.16 6.48
N TRP A 92 -4.68 6.04 6.05
CA TRP A 92 -5.23 4.69 6.20
C TRP A 92 -4.20 3.80 6.88
N ASN A 93 -4.63 2.64 7.41
CA ASN A 93 -3.66 1.59 7.67
C ASN A 93 -3.28 0.99 6.31
N TYR A 94 -2.01 0.83 6.05
CA TYR A 94 -1.47 0.48 4.74
C TYR A 94 -0.66 -0.81 4.80
N GLY A 95 -0.70 -1.58 3.73
CA GLY A 95 0.03 -2.83 3.65
C GLY A 95 -0.16 -3.46 2.28
N ALA A 96 0.05 -4.77 2.22
CA ALA A 96 0.00 -5.51 0.96
C ALA A 96 -0.80 -6.82 1.07
N ILE A 97 -1.33 -7.28 -0.07
CA ILE A 97 -1.97 -8.59 -0.19
C ILE A 97 -0.88 -9.63 -0.53
N PRO A 98 -0.66 -10.64 0.31
CA PRO A 98 0.39 -11.64 0.07
C PRO A 98 0.05 -12.50 -1.15
N GLN A 99 1.05 -13.17 -1.72
CA GLN A 99 0.94 -14.01 -2.92
C GLN A 99 0.36 -13.28 -4.15
N THR A 100 0.54 -11.97 -4.23
CA THR A 100 0.22 -11.14 -5.40
C THR A 100 1.46 -10.43 -5.90
N TRP A 101 1.55 -10.12 -7.18
CA TRP A 101 2.73 -9.46 -7.72
C TRP A 101 2.37 -8.60 -8.93
N LYS A 102 2.69 -7.30 -8.85
CA LYS A 102 2.59 -6.36 -9.97
C LYS A 102 3.76 -6.62 -10.91
N ASN A 103 3.57 -7.53 -11.86
CA ASN A 103 4.62 -8.01 -12.77
C ASN A 103 5.22 -6.87 -13.64
N PRO A 104 6.52 -6.57 -13.55
CA PRO A 104 7.17 -5.54 -14.35
C PRO A 104 7.33 -5.89 -15.83
N GLY A 105 7.14 -7.16 -16.21
CA GLY A 105 7.10 -7.60 -17.60
C GLY A 105 5.71 -7.53 -18.25
N HIS A 106 4.66 -7.18 -17.48
CA HIS A 106 3.29 -7.09 -17.97
C HIS A 106 2.86 -5.64 -18.09
N ASN A 107 2.51 -5.21 -19.31
CA ASN A 107 1.92 -3.90 -19.55
C ASN A 107 0.41 -3.94 -19.25
N ASP A 108 -0.02 -3.16 -18.26
CA ASP A 108 -1.42 -3.06 -17.85
C ASP A 108 -2.24 -2.25 -18.87
N GLN A 109 -3.40 -2.78 -19.26
CA GLN A 109 -4.23 -2.18 -20.32
C GLN A 109 -4.88 -0.85 -19.90
N HIS A 110 -5.08 -0.61 -18.61
CA HIS A 110 -5.75 0.59 -18.10
C HIS A 110 -4.80 1.78 -17.94
N THR A 111 -3.53 1.51 -17.64
CA THR A 111 -2.50 2.55 -17.45
C THR A 111 -1.52 2.64 -18.61
N SER A 112 -1.42 1.60 -19.45
CA SER A 112 -0.36 1.40 -20.44
C SER A 112 1.06 1.33 -19.84
N CYS A 113 1.16 1.03 -18.54
CA CYS A 113 2.42 0.97 -17.77
C CYS A 113 2.68 -0.46 -17.26
N CYS A 114 3.96 -0.79 -17.05
CA CYS A 114 4.34 -2.05 -16.39
C CYS A 114 4.14 -2.00 -14.88
N GLY A 115 3.98 -3.15 -14.21
CA GLY A 115 3.90 -3.19 -12.74
C GLY A 115 5.22 -2.79 -12.05
N ASP A 116 5.11 -2.33 -10.80
CA ASP A 116 6.25 -1.83 -10.00
C ASP A 116 7.08 -2.93 -9.29
N ASN A 117 6.86 -4.21 -9.62
CA ASN A 117 7.56 -5.35 -9.04
C ASN A 117 7.33 -5.58 -7.53
N HIS A 118 6.26 -5.02 -6.95
CA HIS A 118 5.85 -5.23 -5.55
C HIS A 118 4.55 -6.05 -5.45
N PRO A 119 4.18 -6.56 -4.27
CA PRO A 119 2.85 -7.11 -4.08
C PRO A 119 1.78 -6.02 -4.24
N ILE A 120 0.54 -6.41 -4.50
CA ILE A 120 -0.57 -5.45 -4.63
C ILE A 120 -0.80 -4.75 -3.29
N ASP A 121 -0.82 -3.42 -3.32
CA ASP A 121 -1.03 -2.60 -2.15
C ASP A 121 -2.48 -2.59 -1.71
N ALA A 122 -2.71 -2.42 -0.41
CA ALA A 122 -4.03 -2.32 0.19
C ALA A 122 -4.10 -1.20 1.23
N CYS A 123 -5.18 -0.42 1.16
CA CYS A 123 -5.60 0.54 2.17
C CYS A 123 -6.75 -0.06 2.97
N LYS A 124 -6.51 -0.38 4.25
CA LYS A 124 -7.56 -0.78 5.17
C LYS A 124 -8.24 0.45 5.77
N ILE A 125 -9.52 0.61 5.45
CA ILE A 125 -10.37 1.70 5.93
C ILE A 125 -10.99 1.38 7.30
N VAL A 126 -11.65 2.39 7.91
CA VAL A 126 -12.35 2.37 9.22
C VAL A 126 -11.45 2.58 10.45
N SER A 127 -12.08 2.76 11.62
CA SER A 127 -11.58 3.43 12.81
C SER A 127 -10.43 2.72 13.51
N LYS A 128 -10.40 1.38 13.54
CA LYS A 128 -9.34 0.64 14.25
C LYS A 128 -7.98 0.85 13.60
N ILE A 129 -7.03 1.34 14.40
CA ILE A 129 -5.61 1.43 14.06
C ILE A 129 -5.01 0.03 14.17
N CYS A 130 -4.25 -0.40 13.16
CA CYS A 130 -3.59 -1.70 13.11
C CYS A 130 -2.09 -1.54 13.32
N SER A 131 -1.46 -2.55 13.92
CA SER A 131 -0.01 -2.54 14.16
C SER A 131 0.74 -3.05 12.93
N ARG A 132 1.95 -2.52 12.71
CA ARG A 132 2.89 -3.05 11.72
C ARG A 132 3.13 -4.55 12.01
N GLY A 133 3.05 -5.38 10.97
CA GLY A 133 3.22 -6.83 11.05
C GLY A 133 1.95 -7.61 11.30
N GLU A 134 0.85 -6.96 11.65
CA GLU A 134 -0.43 -7.64 11.83
C GLU A 134 -0.88 -8.27 10.51
N VAL A 135 -1.35 -9.52 10.57
CA VAL A 135 -1.98 -10.19 9.42
C VAL A 135 -3.48 -10.22 9.68
N ILE A 136 -4.23 -9.43 8.92
CA ILE A 136 -5.67 -9.27 9.11
C ILE A 136 -6.45 -9.89 7.96
N LYS A 137 -7.73 -10.18 8.22
CA LYS A 137 -8.69 -10.63 7.21
C LYS A 137 -9.50 -9.45 6.70
N VAL A 138 -9.56 -9.26 5.40
CA VAL A 138 -10.24 -8.12 4.79
C VAL A 138 -11.21 -8.52 3.68
N LYS A 139 -12.29 -7.75 3.58
CA LYS A 139 -13.20 -7.75 2.42
C LYS A 139 -12.81 -6.58 1.52
N VAL A 140 -12.63 -6.86 0.23
CA VAL A 140 -12.35 -5.84 -0.79
C VAL A 140 -13.62 -5.08 -1.13
N LEU A 141 -13.51 -3.76 -1.19
CA LEU A 141 -14.60 -2.84 -1.54
C LEU A 141 -14.44 -2.28 -2.95
N GLY A 142 -13.20 -2.09 -3.38
CA GLY A 142 -12.85 -1.58 -4.70
C GLY A 142 -11.34 -1.44 -4.85
N ILE A 143 -10.93 -0.78 -5.93
CA ILE A 143 -9.53 -0.58 -6.26
C ILE A 143 -9.34 0.82 -6.85
N LEU A 144 -8.21 1.44 -6.53
CA LEU A 144 -7.71 2.65 -7.15
C LEU A 144 -6.50 2.28 -8.00
N VAL A 145 -6.39 2.88 -9.19
CA VAL A 145 -5.17 2.79 -10.00
C VAL A 145 -4.44 4.13 -9.98
N THR A 146 -3.15 4.05 -9.71
CA THR A 146 -2.24 5.19 -9.84
C THR A 146 -1.09 4.81 -10.76
N THR A 147 -0.47 5.81 -11.37
CA THR A 147 0.81 5.67 -12.04
C THR A 147 1.87 6.33 -11.17
N ASP A 148 2.85 5.58 -10.68
CA ASP A 148 3.97 6.11 -9.90
C ASP A 148 5.25 6.03 -10.74
N GLU A 149 5.84 7.18 -11.06
CA GLU A 149 7.08 7.28 -11.88
C GLU A 149 7.08 6.46 -13.20
N GLY A 150 5.90 6.21 -13.79
CA GLY A 150 5.74 5.44 -15.04
C GLY A 150 5.39 3.96 -14.85
N GLU A 151 5.18 3.51 -13.61
CA GLU A 151 4.78 2.17 -13.24
C GLU A 151 3.31 2.13 -12.78
N THR A 152 2.64 1.02 -13.04
CA THR A 152 1.28 0.73 -12.60
C THR A 152 1.28 0.37 -11.13
N ASP A 153 0.57 1.17 -10.34
CA ASP A 153 0.47 1.02 -8.89
C ASP A 153 -1.00 0.92 -8.47
N TRP A 154 -1.49 -0.32 -8.40
CA TRP A 154 -2.83 -0.66 -7.96
C TRP A 154 -2.95 -0.65 -6.43
N LYS A 155 -3.97 0.04 -5.90
CA LYS A 155 -4.26 0.15 -4.47
C LYS A 155 -5.66 -0.35 -4.15
N VAL A 156 -5.74 -1.52 -3.54
CA VAL A 156 -6.99 -2.11 -3.09
C VAL A 156 -7.56 -1.32 -1.91
N ILE A 157 -8.85 -1.05 -1.93
CA ILE A 157 -9.57 -0.45 -0.80
C ILE A 157 -10.32 -1.58 -0.09
N ALA A 158 -10.04 -1.79 1.18
CA ALA A 158 -10.56 -2.92 1.93
C ALA A 158 -10.98 -2.55 3.35
N ILE A 159 -11.84 -3.38 3.95
CA ILE A 159 -12.28 -3.26 5.34
C ILE A 159 -11.99 -4.57 6.07
N ASN A 160 -11.59 -4.48 7.35
CA ASN A 160 -11.41 -5.69 8.17
C ASN A 160 -12.77 -6.37 8.37
N VAL A 161 -12.84 -7.69 8.17
CA VAL A 161 -14.09 -8.45 8.33
C VAL A 161 -14.60 -8.46 9.77
N ASP A 162 -13.70 -8.28 10.73
CA ASP A 162 -14.00 -8.21 12.17
C ASP A 162 -14.30 -6.76 12.63
N ASP A 163 -14.38 -5.80 11.70
CA ASP A 163 -14.78 -4.42 12.01
C ASP A 163 -16.29 -4.35 12.31
N PRO A 164 -16.73 -3.64 13.38
CA PRO A 164 -18.16 -3.52 13.71
C PRO A 164 -19.02 -3.00 12.56
N ASP A 165 -18.45 -2.17 11.69
CA ASP A 165 -19.16 -1.60 10.55
C ASP A 165 -19.03 -2.45 9.26
N ALA A 166 -18.32 -3.58 9.27
CA ALA A 166 -18.00 -4.35 8.06
C ALA A 166 -19.24 -4.76 7.24
N ALA A 167 -20.37 -5.02 7.90
CA ALA A 167 -21.63 -5.36 7.24
C ALA A 167 -22.20 -4.21 6.39
N ASN A 168 -21.88 -2.96 6.75
CA ASN A 168 -22.38 -1.74 6.09
C ASN A 168 -21.57 -1.36 4.84
N TYR A 169 -20.39 -1.96 4.62
CA TYR A 169 -19.51 -1.67 3.48
C TYR A 169 -19.38 -2.91 2.61
N ASN A 170 -20.04 -2.93 1.44
CA ASN A 170 -20.02 -4.08 0.54
C ASN A 170 -19.43 -3.77 -0.84
N ASP A 171 -19.37 -2.49 -1.21
CA ASP A 171 -18.69 -2.01 -2.41
C ASP A 171 -18.13 -0.59 -2.17
N ILE A 172 -17.43 -0.06 -3.17
CA ILE A 172 -16.81 1.28 -3.13
C ILE A 172 -17.82 2.44 -3.13
N ARG A 173 -19.07 2.19 -3.54
CA ARG A 173 -20.15 3.20 -3.59
C ARG A 173 -20.74 3.45 -2.21
N ASN A 174 -20.64 2.47 -1.31
CA ASN A 174 -21.10 2.61 0.07
C ASN A 174 -20.40 3.78 0.79
N LYS A 175 -21.20 4.77 1.23
CA LYS A 175 -20.81 5.91 2.08
C LYS A 175 -19.66 6.80 1.57
N ILE A 176 -19.45 6.90 0.25
CA ILE A 176 -18.52 7.86 -0.36
C ILE A 176 -17.13 7.79 0.33
N ILE A 177 -16.37 6.73 0.02
CA ILE A 177 -14.89 6.77 0.14
C ILE A 177 -14.33 7.63 -1.02
N LEU A 178 -15.09 8.62 -1.52
CA LEU A 178 -14.47 9.72 -2.24
C LEU A 178 -13.79 10.59 -1.20
N LEU A 179 -12.49 10.38 -1.04
CA LEU A 179 -11.60 11.53 -1.03
C LEU A 179 -12.02 12.36 -2.24
N LYS A 180 -12.83 13.41 -2.03
CA LYS A 180 -13.17 14.38 -3.06
C LYS A 180 -11.88 15.08 -3.45
N PHE A 181 -11.09 14.45 -4.33
CA PHE A 181 -10.12 15.15 -5.15
C PHE A 181 -10.95 16.04 -6.09
N LYS A 182 -11.42 17.18 -5.59
CA LYS A 182 -11.95 18.23 -6.46
C LYS A 182 -10.78 18.64 -7.35
N LYS A 183 -10.78 18.14 -8.60
CA LYS A 183 -10.02 18.74 -9.68
C LYS A 183 -10.42 20.22 -9.69
N LYS A 184 -9.52 21.11 -9.26
CA LYS A 184 -9.69 22.54 -9.51
C LYS A 184 -9.71 22.63 -11.03
N LYS A 185 -10.86 22.98 -11.63
CA LYS A 185 -10.92 23.37 -13.04
C LYS A 185 -10.01 24.60 -13.16
N ASN A 186 -8.75 24.41 -13.50
CA ASN A 186 -8.04 25.45 -14.22
C ASN A 186 -8.57 25.39 -15.65
N SER A 187 -9.52 26.27 -15.93
CA SER A 187 -9.85 26.67 -17.29
C SER A 187 -8.60 27.31 -17.89
N GLY A 188 -7.90 26.52 -18.70
CA GLY A 188 -6.72 26.92 -19.44
C GLY A 188 -6.45 25.85 -20.48
N HIS A 189 -7.31 25.82 -21.49
CA HIS A 189 -7.06 25.03 -22.69
C HIS A 189 -5.89 25.72 -23.41
N MET A 190 -4.75 25.04 -23.53
CA MET A 190 -3.71 25.42 -24.48
C MET A 190 -3.53 24.22 -25.42
N PRO A 191 -3.88 24.32 -26.70
CA PRO A 191 -3.69 23.23 -27.65
C PRO A 191 -2.20 23.01 -27.89
N CYS A 192 -1.84 21.74 -28.04
CA CYS A 192 -0.51 21.31 -28.45
C CYS A 192 -0.36 21.53 -29.96
N SER A 193 0.07 22.73 -30.36
CA SER A 193 0.62 23.00 -31.69
C SER A 193 1.43 24.29 -31.64
N GLU A 194 2.72 24.18 -31.36
CA GLU A 194 3.80 25.00 -31.95
C GLU A 194 5.14 24.55 -31.35
N ILE A 195 5.72 23.54 -31.99
CA ILE A 195 7.17 23.37 -32.01
C ILE A 195 7.67 24.26 -33.14
N SER A 196 8.21 25.43 -32.81
CA SER A 196 9.24 26.08 -33.63
C SER A 196 10.01 27.05 -32.76
N GLY A 197 11.33 26.88 -32.72
CA GLY A 197 12.18 27.52 -31.72
C GLY A 197 12.43 29.00 -31.91
N SER A 198 13.00 29.61 -30.88
CA SER A 198 13.95 30.71 -31.05
C SER A 198 14.88 30.79 -29.85
N LYS A 199 16.13 31.08 -30.18
CA LYS A 199 17.32 31.17 -29.34
C LYS A 199 17.22 32.28 -28.27
N SER A 200 18.00 32.08 -27.20
CA SER A 200 18.79 33.09 -26.46
C SER A 200 18.10 34.35 -25.91
N LYS A 201 18.30 34.62 -24.61
CA LYS A 201 19.23 35.65 -24.12
C LYS A 201 19.19 35.80 -22.58
N PHE A 202 20.39 35.80 -22.01
CA PHE A 202 20.86 36.16 -20.66
C PHE A 202 20.34 35.36 -19.46
#